data_AF-A0A2E1AHW1-F1
#
_entry.id   AF-A0A2E1AHW1-F1
#
_cell.length_a   1.000
_cell.length_b   1.000
_cell.length_c   1.000
_cell.angle_alpha   90.00
_cell.angle_beta   90.00
_cell.angle_gamma   90.00
#
_symmetry.space_group_name_H-M   'P 1'
#
loop_
_entity.id
_entity.type
_entity.pdbx_description
1 polymer ?
#
loop_
_entity_poly.entity_id
_entity_poly.type
_entity_poly.pdbx_seq_one_letter_code
_entity_poly.pdbx_strand_id
1 'polypeptide(L)'
;MTATAESVGLSSERLGNITTKFQGYVDNNQAPGFVILIARKGEIAYYETIGYSDLESQTPVEKDSIFRIYSMTKPITSVALMTLYEQGKFHLSDPVSKYIPAFGKTKVLKRRSNGKTKLVAQESPMTIQNVLTHTAGLTYELAHDNPDPDKEAKRAALFNDETMTLQDKIKEIAKLPLICQPGSDWTYGIATDVCGYLVEVLSGMPFDTYLQEKIFTPLGMDDTAFHVTDEKSDRLATLYAHNLDTGDLQVHEDTGNLQRDFLVPTKSPFGGHGLVSTTKDYWTFIQMMLNKGEYEGARILGRKTVDYMSMNHLKSELLPYKHGGELQLGLGFGLGFAVVEDPAQAGVISSVGTYYWGGAAATGFWIDPQEEMVAVIMTQIRDCNLPLGDDLRTVTYQALID
;
A
#
# COMPACT_ATOMS: atom_id res chain seq x y z
N MET A 1 -5.77 -17.74 15.29
CA MET A 1 -5.14 -18.78 16.15
C MET A 1 -3.92 -19.33 15.41
N THR A 2 -3.07 -20.12 16.07
CA THR A 2 -1.91 -20.77 15.44
C THR A 2 -2.23 -22.26 15.31
N ALA A 3 -1.99 -22.84 14.14
CA ALA A 3 -2.24 -24.25 13.87
C ALA A 3 -1.00 -24.94 13.29
N THR A 4 -0.99 -26.27 13.29
CA THR A 4 0.05 -27.00 12.53
C THR A 4 -0.20 -26.78 11.03
N ALA A 5 0.86 -26.69 10.24
CA ALA A 5 0.72 -26.48 8.79
C ALA A 5 -0.18 -27.56 8.15
N GLU A 6 -0.02 -28.82 8.57
CA GLU A 6 -0.76 -29.94 8.01
C GLU A 6 -2.26 -29.83 8.28
N SER A 7 -2.66 -29.27 9.42
CA SER A 7 -4.08 -29.11 9.77
C SER A 7 -4.81 -28.12 8.85
N VAL A 8 -4.07 -27.23 8.19
CA VAL A 8 -4.61 -26.28 7.22
C VAL A 8 -4.28 -26.65 5.77
N GLY A 9 -3.73 -27.85 5.53
CA GLY A 9 -3.38 -28.36 4.20
C GLY A 9 -2.06 -27.79 3.64
N LEU A 10 -1.12 -27.45 4.52
CA LEU A 10 0.24 -27.04 4.17
C LEU A 10 1.26 -28.07 4.70
N SER A 11 2.41 -28.22 4.04
CA SER A 11 3.52 -29.05 4.53
C SER A 11 4.48 -28.20 5.36
N SER A 12 4.69 -28.58 6.64
CA SER A 12 5.65 -27.90 7.52
C SER A 12 7.08 -27.95 6.96
N GLU A 13 7.48 -29.10 6.41
CA GLU A 13 8.79 -29.28 5.76
C GLU A 13 8.98 -28.28 4.61
N ARG A 14 7.97 -28.18 3.73
CA ARG A 14 8.04 -27.28 2.57
C ARG A 14 7.94 -25.80 2.96
N LEU A 15 7.19 -25.45 4.01
CA LEU A 15 7.18 -24.09 4.56
C LEU A 15 8.57 -23.69 5.08
N GLY A 16 9.39 -24.65 5.52
CA GLY A 16 10.80 -24.41 5.87
C GLY A 16 11.63 -23.78 4.74
N ASN A 17 11.24 -23.97 3.48
CA ASN A 17 11.88 -23.32 2.33
C ASN A 17 11.76 -21.79 2.37
N ILE A 18 10.75 -21.24 3.04
CA ILE A 18 10.64 -19.79 3.30
C ILE A 18 11.84 -19.36 4.13
N THR A 19 12.07 -19.99 5.28
CA THR A 19 13.22 -19.66 6.14
C THR A 19 14.52 -19.79 5.36
N THR A 20 14.74 -20.89 4.64
CA THR A 20 15.97 -21.09 3.86
C THR A 20 16.17 -20.00 2.80
N LYS A 21 15.13 -19.68 2.02
CA LYS A 21 15.22 -18.67 0.96
C LYS A 21 15.53 -17.28 1.52
N PHE A 22 14.82 -16.88 2.56
CA PHE A 22 14.94 -15.53 3.12
C PHE A 22 16.16 -15.35 4.03
N GLN A 23 16.60 -16.41 4.72
CA GLN A 23 17.91 -16.44 5.37
C GLN A 23 19.04 -16.22 4.36
N GLY A 24 18.91 -16.79 3.15
CA GLY A 24 19.86 -16.55 2.06
C GLY A 24 20.02 -15.07 1.69
N TYR A 25 18.96 -14.25 1.76
CA TYR A 25 19.11 -12.80 1.54
C TYR A 25 19.89 -12.11 2.65
N VAL A 26 19.68 -12.52 3.91
CA VAL A 26 20.41 -11.97 5.06
C VAL A 26 21.88 -12.39 5.01
N ASP A 27 22.15 -13.68 4.78
CA ASP A 27 23.51 -14.24 4.73
C ASP A 27 24.36 -13.61 3.60
N ASN A 28 23.71 -13.18 2.50
CA ASN A 28 24.36 -12.51 1.38
C ASN A 28 24.38 -10.97 1.51
N ASN A 29 24.05 -10.42 2.69
CA ASN A 29 23.99 -8.97 2.94
C ASN A 29 23.04 -8.21 1.98
N GLN A 30 21.99 -8.89 1.50
CA GLN A 30 21.01 -8.31 0.57
C GLN A 30 19.79 -7.74 1.30
N ALA A 31 19.52 -8.21 2.52
CA ALA A 31 18.45 -7.70 3.38
C ALA A 31 18.88 -7.70 4.85
N PRO A 32 18.44 -6.73 5.67
CA PRO A 32 18.79 -6.68 7.09
C PRO A 32 18.11 -7.80 7.87
N GLY A 33 16.83 -8.04 7.57
CA GLY A 33 16.01 -9.03 8.22
C GLY A 33 14.56 -9.00 7.75
N PHE A 34 13.78 -9.98 8.19
CA PHE A 34 12.40 -10.20 7.80
C PHE A 34 11.55 -10.65 8.98
N VAL A 35 10.27 -10.27 8.94
CA VAL A 35 9.20 -10.96 9.65
C VAL A 35 8.20 -11.44 8.61
N ILE A 36 7.98 -12.75 8.52
CA ILE A 36 7.11 -13.36 7.51
C ILE A 36 6.02 -14.17 8.20
N LEU A 37 4.77 -13.98 7.76
CA LEU A 37 3.60 -14.68 8.28
C LEU A 37 2.78 -15.25 7.12
N ILE A 38 2.48 -16.55 7.18
CA ILE A 38 1.52 -17.24 6.31
C ILE A 38 0.38 -17.77 7.17
N ALA A 39 -0.85 -17.47 6.76
CA ALA A 39 -2.05 -18.04 7.36
C ALA A 39 -2.94 -18.64 6.27
N ARG A 40 -3.56 -19.79 6.57
CA ARG A 40 -4.50 -20.48 5.68
C ARG A 40 -5.69 -20.98 6.48
N LYS A 41 -6.89 -20.91 5.92
CA LYS A 41 -8.15 -21.30 6.58
C LYS A 41 -8.35 -20.59 7.93
N GLY A 42 -7.92 -19.32 8.01
CA GLY A 42 -8.05 -18.46 9.20
C GLY A 42 -7.03 -18.71 10.32
N GLU A 43 -6.07 -19.62 10.12
CA GLU A 43 -5.10 -20.06 11.12
C GLU A 43 -3.67 -19.74 10.64
N ILE A 44 -2.82 -19.27 11.55
CA ILE A 44 -1.40 -19.00 11.26
C ILE A 44 -0.65 -20.34 11.20
N ALA A 45 -0.02 -20.62 10.06
CA ALA A 45 0.75 -21.85 9.82
C ALA A 45 2.27 -21.63 9.80
N TYR A 46 2.70 -20.39 9.54
CA TYR A 46 4.11 -19.98 9.55
C TYR A 46 4.19 -18.54 10.07
N TYR A 47 5.06 -18.28 11.05
CA TYR A 47 5.30 -16.93 11.55
C TYR A 47 6.70 -16.84 12.15
N GLU A 48 7.66 -16.41 11.33
CA GLU A 48 9.08 -16.47 11.66
C GLU A 48 9.78 -15.11 11.49
N THR A 49 10.88 -14.97 12.23
CA THR A 49 11.78 -13.82 12.23
C THR A 49 13.15 -14.25 11.72
N ILE A 50 13.76 -13.47 10.84
CA ILE A 50 15.02 -13.80 10.17
C ILE A 50 15.90 -12.55 10.18
N GLY A 51 17.13 -12.61 10.71
CA GLY A 51 18.05 -11.47 10.71
C GLY A 51 17.75 -10.39 11.75
N TYR A 52 17.95 -9.13 11.37
CA TYR A 52 18.04 -7.98 12.29
C TYR A 52 17.04 -6.87 11.95
N SER A 53 16.56 -6.17 12.98
CA SER A 53 15.83 -4.90 12.84
C SER A 53 16.79 -3.71 12.74
N ASP A 54 18.02 -3.88 13.25
CA ASP A 54 19.13 -2.93 13.15
C ASP A 54 20.46 -3.70 13.00
N LEU A 55 21.14 -3.49 11.87
CA LEU A 55 22.42 -4.10 11.54
C LEU A 55 23.59 -3.49 12.31
N GLU A 56 23.55 -2.18 12.59
CA GLU A 56 24.62 -1.46 13.27
C GLU A 56 24.77 -1.92 14.73
N SER A 57 23.65 -2.10 15.42
CA SER A 57 23.62 -2.64 16.80
C SER A 57 23.43 -4.15 16.86
N GLN A 58 23.26 -4.82 15.72
CA GLN A 58 22.92 -6.25 15.62
C GLN A 58 21.68 -6.61 16.45
N THR A 59 20.68 -5.73 16.48
CA THR A 59 19.41 -5.98 17.17
C THR A 59 18.59 -6.99 16.37
N PRO A 60 18.25 -8.17 16.92
CA PRO A 60 17.42 -9.13 16.20
C PRO A 60 16.06 -8.54 15.83
N VAL A 61 15.54 -8.90 14.66
CA VAL A 61 14.15 -8.55 14.33
C VAL A 61 13.21 -9.42 15.15
N GLU A 62 12.19 -8.80 15.74
CA GLU A 62 11.21 -9.47 16.59
C GLU A 62 9.82 -9.47 15.94
N LYS A 63 8.94 -10.37 16.39
CA LYS A 63 7.60 -10.55 15.82
C LYS A 63 6.73 -9.29 15.92
N ASP A 64 7.00 -8.47 16.93
CA ASP A 64 6.33 -7.22 17.25
C ASP A 64 7.14 -5.99 16.84
N SER A 65 8.24 -6.13 16.08
CA SER A 65 8.92 -4.99 15.47
C SER A 65 7.94 -4.17 14.61
N ILE A 66 8.11 -2.86 14.63
CA ILE A 66 7.27 -1.88 13.94
C ILE A 66 7.94 -1.47 12.63
N PHE A 67 7.16 -1.49 11.56
CA PHE A 67 7.61 -1.24 10.20
C PHE A 67 6.93 -0.02 9.60
N ARG A 68 7.67 0.74 8.79
CA ARG A 68 7.14 1.81 7.94
C ARG A 68 6.49 1.12 6.75
N ILE A 69 5.17 1.03 6.73
CA ILE A 69 4.49 0.21 5.72
C ILE A 69 4.26 0.96 4.41
N TYR A 70 4.49 2.27 4.37
CA TYR A 70 4.34 3.11 3.18
C TYR A 70 3.03 2.78 2.45
N SER A 71 3.12 2.38 1.18
CA SER A 71 1.96 2.20 0.30
C SER A 71 1.01 1.08 0.71
N MET A 72 1.38 0.18 1.63
CA MET A 72 0.42 -0.70 2.31
C MET A 72 -0.62 0.06 3.15
N THR A 73 -0.44 1.36 3.39
CA THR A 73 -1.48 2.27 3.91
C THR A 73 -2.69 2.35 2.97
N LYS A 74 -2.48 2.25 1.65
CA LYS A 74 -3.52 2.51 0.63
C LYS A 74 -4.73 1.57 0.74
N PRO A 75 -4.55 0.24 0.90
CA PRO A 75 -5.64 -0.68 1.25
C PRO A 75 -6.49 -0.24 2.44
N ILE A 76 -5.86 0.15 3.54
CA ILE A 76 -6.55 0.56 4.78
C ILE A 76 -7.37 1.82 4.53
N THR A 77 -6.78 2.84 3.88
CA THR A 77 -7.48 4.06 3.49
C THR A 77 -8.67 3.79 2.57
N SER A 78 -8.50 2.86 1.62
CA SER A 78 -9.55 2.49 0.67
C SER A 78 -10.71 1.78 1.40
N VAL A 79 -10.41 0.87 2.33
CA VAL A 79 -11.41 0.24 3.22
C VAL A 79 -12.14 1.31 4.03
N ALA A 80 -11.42 2.24 4.65
CA ALA A 80 -12.03 3.33 5.42
C ALA A 80 -13.02 4.16 4.58
N LEU A 81 -12.64 4.54 3.36
CA LEU A 81 -13.54 5.25 2.45
C LEU A 81 -14.75 4.36 2.05
N MET A 82 -14.54 3.07 1.83
CA MET A 82 -15.61 2.15 1.47
C MET A 82 -16.57 1.84 2.63
N THR A 83 -16.17 2.00 3.90
CA THR A 83 -17.13 1.96 5.02
C THR A 83 -18.16 3.10 4.93
N LEU A 84 -17.77 4.26 4.40
CA LEU A 84 -18.66 5.40 4.17
C LEU A 84 -19.53 5.20 2.91
N TYR A 85 -19.03 4.45 1.93
CA TYR A 85 -19.83 4.00 0.78
C TYR A 85 -21.01 3.13 1.22
N GLU A 86 -20.79 2.16 2.11
CA GLU A 86 -21.86 1.30 2.65
C GLU A 86 -22.92 2.09 3.44
N GLN A 87 -22.51 3.21 4.05
CA GLN A 87 -23.42 4.14 4.73
C GLN A 87 -24.18 5.06 3.77
N GLY A 88 -24.00 4.92 2.45
CA GLY A 88 -24.66 5.73 1.43
C GLY A 88 -24.18 7.19 1.38
N LYS A 89 -22.97 7.49 1.89
CA LYS A 89 -22.46 8.87 1.97
C LYS A 89 -22.04 9.42 0.60
N PHE A 90 -21.73 8.55 -0.36
CA PHE A 90 -21.35 8.92 -1.72
C PHE A 90 -21.63 7.77 -2.70
N HIS A 91 -21.59 8.09 -4.00
CA HIS A 91 -21.50 7.09 -5.07
C HIS A 91 -20.11 7.12 -5.71
N LEU A 92 -19.62 5.98 -6.18
CA LEU A 92 -18.32 5.91 -6.86
C LEU A 92 -18.22 6.82 -8.09
N SER A 93 -19.35 7.04 -8.79
CA SER A 93 -19.45 7.95 -9.92
C SER A 93 -19.55 9.43 -9.53
N ASP A 94 -19.68 9.75 -8.24
CA ASP A 94 -19.72 11.15 -7.82
C ASP A 94 -18.40 11.86 -8.17
N PRO A 95 -18.46 13.10 -8.66
CA PRO A 95 -17.27 13.88 -8.87
C PRO A 95 -16.63 14.24 -7.51
N VAL A 96 -15.31 14.11 -7.39
CA VAL A 96 -14.57 14.49 -6.17
C VAL A 96 -14.80 15.96 -5.81
N SER A 97 -14.99 16.82 -6.82
CA SER A 97 -15.26 18.25 -6.64
C SER A 97 -16.58 18.56 -5.92
N LYS A 98 -17.52 17.60 -5.81
CA LYS A 98 -18.72 17.71 -4.97
C LYS A 98 -18.37 17.83 -3.49
N TYR A 99 -17.30 17.15 -3.06
CA TYR A 99 -16.87 17.07 -1.66
C TYR A 99 -15.63 17.92 -1.40
N ILE A 100 -14.76 18.07 -2.40
CA ILE A 100 -13.54 18.88 -2.34
C ILE A 100 -13.56 19.87 -3.51
N PRO A 101 -14.25 21.04 -3.37
CA PRO A 101 -14.48 21.97 -4.49
C PRO A 101 -13.23 22.47 -5.20
N ALA A 102 -12.06 22.44 -4.54
CA ALA A 102 -10.78 22.81 -5.13
C ALA A 102 -10.47 22.01 -6.42
N PHE A 103 -10.85 20.73 -6.47
CA PHE A 103 -10.62 19.88 -7.64
C PHE A 103 -11.48 20.24 -8.85
N GLY A 104 -12.55 21.03 -8.68
CA GLY A 104 -13.38 21.51 -9.79
C GLY A 104 -12.66 22.50 -10.72
N LYS A 105 -11.53 23.07 -10.28
CA LYS A 105 -10.72 24.02 -11.06
C LYS A 105 -9.43 23.43 -11.61
N THR A 106 -9.06 22.22 -11.17
CA THR A 106 -7.82 21.54 -11.55
C THR A 106 -7.77 21.35 -13.06
N LYS A 107 -6.62 21.68 -13.65
CA LYS A 107 -6.36 21.56 -15.09
C LYS A 107 -5.57 20.30 -15.39
N VAL A 108 -5.57 19.89 -16.65
CA VAL A 108 -4.78 18.76 -17.15
C VAL A 108 -3.59 19.31 -17.94
N LEU A 109 -2.41 18.79 -17.68
CA LEU A 109 -1.18 19.06 -18.43
C LEU A 109 -1.22 18.27 -19.73
N LYS A 110 -1.57 18.93 -20.84
CA LYS A 110 -1.54 18.31 -22.18
C LYS A 110 -0.20 18.59 -22.86
N ARG A 111 0.56 17.54 -23.15
CA ARG A 111 1.77 17.63 -23.98
C ARG A 111 1.37 17.77 -25.46
N ARG A 112 2.04 18.66 -26.17
CA ARG A 112 1.91 18.84 -27.62
C ARG A 112 3.00 18.06 -28.34
N SER A 113 2.76 17.74 -29.61
CA SER A 113 3.73 17.05 -30.49
C SER A 113 5.08 17.76 -30.60
N ASN A 114 5.13 19.08 -30.38
CA ASN A 114 6.36 19.88 -30.39
C ASN A 114 7.07 19.95 -29.02
N GLY A 115 6.73 19.07 -28.08
CA GLY A 115 7.33 19.01 -26.74
C GLY A 115 6.82 20.06 -25.75
N LYS A 116 6.08 21.09 -26.19
CA LYS A 116 5.50 22.11 -25.30
C LYS A 116 4.30 21.54 -24.53
N THR A 117 4.08 22.01 -23.31
CA THR A 117 2.91 21.68 -22.51
C THR A 117 1.87 22.81 -22.55
N LYS A 118 0.59 22.46 -22.42
CA LYS A 118 -0.51 23.42 -22.23
C LYS A 118 -1.48 22.87 -21.19
N LEU A 119 -1.98 23.76 -20.33
CA LEU A 119 -3.08 23.44 -19.44
C LEU A 119 -4.42 23.45 -20.19
N VAL A 120 -5.17 22.36 -20.07
CA VAL A 120 -6.53 22.19 -20.62
C VAL A 120 -7.51 21.87 -19.50
N ALA A 121 -8.81 22.03 -19.76
CA ALA A 121 -9.83 21.62 -18.81
C ALA A 121 -9.92 20.08 -18.73
N GLN A 122 -10.45 19.58 -17.62
CA GLN A 122 -10.90 18.19 -17.53
C GLN A 122 -12.02 17.98 -18.56
N GLU A 123 -11.93 16.91 -19.35
CA GLU A 123 -12.99 16.51 -20.29
C GLU A 123 -14.19 15.91 -19.58
N SER A 124 -13.96 15.29 -18.42
CA SER A 124 -14.99 14.85 -17.48
C SER A 124 -14.44 15.01 -16.06
N PRO A 125 -15.29 15.30 -15.06
CA PRO A 125 -14.83 15.44 -13.68
C PRO A 125 -14.16 14.17 -13.17
N MET A 126 -13.06 14.33 -12.43
CA MET A 126 -12.47 13.25 -11.64
C MET A 126 -13.48 12.69 -10.64
N THR A 127 -13.75 11.38 -10.69
CA THR A 127 -14.70 10.68 -9.82
C THR A 127 -14.03 10.02 -8.62
N ILE A 128 -14.82 9.61 -7.63
CA ILE A 128 -14.31 8.84 -6.48
C ILE A 128 -13.74 7.49 -6.93
N GLN A 129 -14.35 6.84 -7.93
CA GLN A 129 -13.77 5.64 -8.53
C GLN A 129 -12.37 5.93 -9.12
N ASN A 130 -12.18 7.08 -9.77
CA ASN A 130 -10.88 7.40 -10.37
C ASN A 130 -9.77 7.51 -9.31
N VAL A 131 -10.05 8.09 -8.14
CA VAL A 131 -9.05 8.17 -7.08
C VAL A 131 -8.76 6.82 -6.43
N LEU A 132 -9.77 5.96 -6.25
CA LEU A 132 -9.60 4.60 -5.71
C LEU A 132 -8.84 3.65 -6.65
N THR A 133 -8.90 3.91 -7.96
CA THR A 133 -8.31 3.06 -9.02
C THR A 133 -7.04 3.64 -9.62
N HIS A 134 -6.51 4.73 -9.07
CA HIS A 134 -5.38 5.46 -9.64
C HIS A 134 -5.59 5.93 -11.10
N THR A 135 -6.83 6.16 -11.54
CA THR A 135 -7.14 6.70 -12.88
C THR A 135 -7.48 8.20 -12.85
N ALA A 136 -7.08 8.90 -11.79
CA ALA A 136 -7.40 10.30 -11.55
C ALA A 136 -6.49 11.29 -12.29
N GLY A 137 -5.34 10.85 -12.83
CA GLY A 137 -4.28 11.74 -13.31
C GLY A 137 -3.50 12.45 -12.20
N LEU A 138 -3.73 12.06 -10.95
CA LEU A 138 -2.93 12.44 -9.79
C LEU A 138 -1.72 11.50 -9.70
N THR A 139 -0.54 12.07 -9.65
CA THR A 139 0.75 11.36 -9.70
C THR A 139 1.64 11.79 -8.54
N TYR A 140 2.70 11.04 -8.23
CA TYR A 140 3.80 11.55 -7.37
C TYR A 140 4.74 12.47 -8.17
N GLU A 141 4.97 12.20 -9.46
CA GLU A 141 5.89 12.94 -10.35
C GLU A 141 5.16 13.43 -11.62
N LEU A 142 5.36 14.69 -12.05
CA LEU A 142 4.61 15.28 -13.17
C LEU A 142 5.06 14.77 -14.56
N ALA A 143 6.25 14.16 -14.70
CA ALA A 143 6.69 13.47 -15.91
C ALA A 143 8.03 12.73 -15.73
N HIS A 144 8.12 11.44 -16.08
CA HIS A 144 9.40 10.75 -16.25
C HIS A 144 10.18 11.26 -17.47
N ASP A 145 9.49 11.68 -18.54
CA ASP A 145 10.13 11.99 -19.83
C ASP A 145 10.48 13.47 -20.05
N ASN A 146 10.01 14.39 -19.20
CA ASN A 146 10.37 15.82 -19.22
C ASN A 146 9.80 16.56 -17.99
N PRO A 147 10.41 16.42 -16.80
CA PRO A 147 9.93 17.08 -15.59
C PRO A 147 9.97 18.60 -15.75
N ASP A 148 8.98 19.30 -15.17
CA ASP A 148 9.05 20.74 -14.93
C ASP A 148 9.70 20.93 -13.55
N PRO A 149 11.01 21.25 -13.48
CA PRO A 149 11.76 21.17 -12.22
C PRO A 149 11.18 22.06 -11.12
N ASP A 150 10.63 23.23 -11.48
CA ASP A 150 10.03 24.16 -10.54
C ASP A 150 8.74 23.60 -9.94
N LYS A 151 7.94 22.88 -10.73
CA LYS A 151 6.70 22.25 -10.24
C LYS A 151 7.00 20.99 -9.43
N GLU A 152 8.01 20.21 -9.82
CA GLU A 152 8.51 19.08 -9.03
C GLU A 152 9.02 19.56 -7.66
N ALA A 153 9.88 20.59 -7.64
CA ALA A 153 10.42 21.14 -6.40
C ALA A 153 9.32 21.67 -5.46
N LYS A 154 8.32 22.39 -6.00
CA LYS A 154 7.17 22.86 -5.21
C LYS A 154 6.35 21.71 -4.64
N ARG A 155 6.19 20.63 -5.41
CA ARG A 155 5.46 19.46 -4.96
C ARG A 155 6.23 18.70 -3.88
N ALA A 156 7.53 18.49 -4.06
CA ALA A 156 8.40 17.89 -3.06
C ALA A 156 8.35 18.67 -1.75
N ALA A 157 8.47 20.01 -1.82
CA ALA A 157 8.36 20.89 -0.67
C ALA A 157 7.00 20.75 0.06
N LEU A 158 5.90 20.57 -0.69
CA LEU A 158 4.58 20.36 -0.10
C LEU A 158 4.48 19.04 0.69
N PHE A 159 5.09 17.97 0.19
CA PHE A 159 5.06 16.68 0.89
C PHE A 159 5.83 16.75 2.20
N ASN A 160 6.98 17.43 2.20
CA ASN A 160 7.88 17.52 3.34
C ASN A 160 7.52 18.64 4.34
N ASP A 161 6.50 19.46 4.06
CA ASP A 161 6.04 20.48 5.01
C ASP A 161 5.21 19.84 6.14
N GLU A 162 5.82 19.64 7.31
CA GLU A 162 5.16 19.04 8.48
C GLU A 162 4.22 20.00 9.21
N THR A 163 4.21 21.29 8.86
CA THR A 163 3.37 22.30 9.54
C THR A 163 1.94 22.30 9.04
N MET A 164 1.70 21.82 7.81
CA MET A 164 0.41 21.79 7.15
C MET A 164 -0.46 20.63 7.61
N THR A 165 -1.78 20.82 7.55
CA THR A 165 -2.76 19.74 7.72
C THR A 165 -2.96 18.92 6.44
N LEU A 166 -3.53 17.72 6.55
CA LEU A 166 -3.91 16.94 5.36
C LEU A 166 -4.81 17.75 4.43
N GLN A 167 -5.82 18.45 4.98
CA GLN A 167 -6.68 19.35 4.25
C GLN A 167 -5.90 20.41 3.45
N ASP A 168 -4.95 21.09 4.09
CA ASP A 168 -4.19 22.16 3.44
C ASP A 168 -3.33 21.59 2.31
N LYS A 169 -2.69 20.44 2.53
CA LYS A 169 -1.90 19.77 1.48
C LYS A 169 -2.76 19.36 0.28
N ILE A 170 -3.94 18.78 0.51
CA ILE A 170 -4.85 18.41 -0.60
C ILE A 170 -5.34 19.64 -1.37
N LYS A 171 -5.58 20.78 -0.69
CA LYS A 171 -5.95 22.04 -1.37
C LYS A 171 -4.81 22.58 -2.25
N GLU A 172 -3.56 22.49 -1.82
CA GLU A 172 -2.41 22.86 -2.64
C GLU A 172 -2.20 21.89 -3.81
N ILE A 173 -2.34 20.58 -3.58
CA ILE A 173 -2.33 19.54 -4.61
C ILE A 173 -3.35 19.86 -5.72
N ALA A 174 -4.57 20.28 -5.36
CA ALA A 174 -5.60 20.60 -6.34
C ALA A 174 -5.25 21.78 -7.26
N LYS A 175 -4.26 22.60 -6.92
CA LYS A 175 -3.73 23.68 -7.77
C LYS A 175 -2.72 23.18 -8.80
N LEU A 176 -2.12 22.01 -8.58
CA LEU A 176 -1.21 21.37 -9.52
C LEU A 176 -2.01 20.70 -10.65
N PRO A 177 -1.47 20.66 -11.88
CA PRO A 177 -2.18 20.01 -12.98
C PRO A 177 -2.16 18.49 -12.87
N LEU A 178 -3.21 17.84 -13.35
CA LEU A 178 -3.24 16.39 -13.60
C LEU A 178 -2.34 16.07 -14.79
N ILE A 179 -1.75 14.88 -14.83
CA ILE A 179 -0.87 14.46 -15.94
C ILE A 179 -1.60 13.81 -17.11
N CYS A 180 -2.82 13.32 -16.88
CA CYS A 180 -3.71 12.78 -17.89
C CYS A 180 -5.17 13.17 -17.59
N GLN A 181 -6.08 12.91 -18.53
CA GLN A 181 -7.50 13.12 -18.27
C GLN A 181 -8.00 12.08 -17.27
N PRO A 182 -8.91 12.44 -16.34
CA PRO A 182 -9.52 11.45 -15.47
C PRO A 182 -10.15 10.30 -16.26
N GLY A 183 -9.78 9.06 -15.92
CA GLY A 183 -10.23 7.83 -16.56
C GLY A 183 -9.51 7.47 -17.87
N SER A 184 -8.55 8.25 -18.34
CA SER A 184 -7.85 7.98 -19.61
C SER A 184 -6.58 7.16 -19.48
N ASP A 185 -6.00 7.09 -18.29
CA ASP A 185 -4.77 6.33 -18.02
C ASP A 185 -4.72 5.91 -16.54
N TRP A 186 -3.92 4.89 -16.23
CA TRP A 186 -3.61 4.51 -14.85
C TRP A 186 -2.30 5.20 -14.43
N THR A 187 -2.38 6.00 -13.38
CA THR A 187 -1.27 6.83 -12.88
C THR A 187 -1.11 6.63 -11.39
N TYR A 188 -0.05 5.91 -11.00
CA TYR A 188 0.27 5.75 -9.60
C TYR A 188 0.63 7.09 -8.96
N GLY A 189 0.12 7.35 -7.76
CA GLY A 189 0.23 8.68 -7.18
C GLY A 189 -0.50 8.90 -5.88
N ILE A 190 -0.71 10.18 -5.61
CA ILE A 190 -1.28 10.73 -4.38
C ILE A 190 -2.81 10.61 -4.31
N ALA A 191 -3.41 9.85 -5.22
CA ALA A 191 -4.85 9.69 -5.30
C ALA A 191 -5.44 9.15 -3.99
N THR A 192 -4.72 8.25 -3.31
CA THR A 192 -5.18 7.70 -2.02
C THR A 192 -5.06 8.68 -0.86
N ASP A 193 -4.20 9.70 -0.95
CA ASP A 193 -4.19 10.80 0.02
C ASP A 193 -5.47 11.64 -0.09
N VAL A 194 -6.01 11.80 -1.30
CA VAL A 194 -7.34 12.38 -1.52
C VAL A 194 -8.42 11.49 -0.92
N CYS A 195 -8.30 10.16 -1.00
CA CYS A 195 -9.22 9.25 -0.30
C CYS A 195 -9.20 9.47 1.22
N GLY A 196 -8.02 9.64 1.83
CA GLY A 196 -7.89 9.97 3.25
C GLY A 196 -8.62 11.27 3.60
N TYR A 197 -8.43 12.33 2.80
CA TYR A 197 -9.15 13.59 3.03
C TYR A 197 -10.66 13.49 2.76
N LEU A 198 -11.09 12.67 1.80
CA LEU A 198 -12.51 12.37 1.59
C LEU A 198 -13.13 11.69 2.82
N VAL A 199 -12.39 10.80 3.50
CA VAL A 199 -12.83 10.23 4.79
C VAL A 199 -13.07 11.34 5.80
N GLU A 200 -12.18 12.33 5.93
CA GLU A 200 -12.39 13.45 6.85
C GLU A 200 -13.67 14.23 6.53
N VAL A 201 -13.83 14.60 5.26
CA VAL A 201 -14.96 15.41 4.81
C VAL A 201 -16.29 14.68 4.97
N LEU A 202 -16.34 13.39 4.66
CA LEU A 202 -17.58 12.60 4.64
C LEU A 202 -17.98 12.07 6.02
N SER A 203 -17.00 11.81 6.91
CA SER A 203 -17.25 11.36 8.28
C SER A 203 -17.40 12.52 9.27
N GLY A 204 -16.76 13.67 9.01
CA GLY A 204 -16.63 14.76 9.97
C GLY A 204 -15.59 14.51 11.07
N MET A 205 -14.77 13.47 10.95
CA MET A 205 -13.70 13.11 11.90
C MET A 205 -12.32 13.34 11.28
N PRO A 206 -11.29 13.69 12.06
CA PRO A 206 -9.90 13.61 11.59
C PRO A 206 -9.57 12.21 11.08
N PHE A 207 -8.76 12.12 10.01
CA PHE A 207 -8.56 10.85 9.30
C PHE A 207 -7.92 9.77 10.16
N ASP A 208 -6.90 10.14 10.93
CA ASP A 208 -6.24 9.27 11.91
C ASP A 208 -7.20 8.74 12.98
N THR A 209 -8.06 9.62 13.50
CA THR A 209 -9.08 9.27 14.50
C THR A 209 -10.12 8.32 13.91
N TYR A 210 -10.53 8.54 12.65
CA TYR A 210 -11.45 7.64 11.96
C TYR A 210 -10.85 6.24 11.81
N LEU A 211 -9.59 6.13 11.37
CA LEU A 211 -8.92 4.83 11.25
C LEU A 211 -8.81 4.14 12.61
N GLN A 212 -8.42 4.87 13.65
CA GLN A 212 -8.31 4.34 15.01
C GLN A 212 -9.65 3.77 15.49
N GLU A 213 -10.73 4.56 15.43
CA GLU A 213 -12.03 4.16 15.98
C GLU A 213 -12.77 3.12 15.13
N LYS A 214 -12.67 3.21 13.80
CA LYS A 214 -13.52 2.43 12.89
C LYS A 214 -12.82 1.20 12.34
N ILE A 215 -11.48 1.15 12.38
CA ILE A 215 -10.70 0.05 11.80
C ILE A 215 -9.79 -0.57 12.87
N PHE A 216 -8.87 0.20 13.45
CA PHE A 216 -7.78 -0.36 14.26
C PHE A 216 -8.26 -0.92 15.60
N THR A 217 -8.99 -0.13 16.39
CA THR A 217 -9.51 -0.58 17.69
C THR A 217 -10.46 -1.77 17.55
N PRO A 218 -11.43 -1.79 16.62
CA PRO A 218 -12.27 -2.97 16.41
C PRO A 218 -11.50 -4.24 16.01
N LEU A 219 -10.38 -4.09 15.30
CA LEU A 219 -9.54 -5.20 14.87
C LEU A 219 -8.39 -5.53 15.84
N GLY A 220 -8.19 -4.78 16.92
CA GLY A 220 -7.06 -4.96 17.82
C GLY A 220 -5.71 -4.69 17.16
N MET A 221 -5.62 -3.71 16.25
CA MET A 221 -4.38 -3.29 15.60
C MET A 221 -3.69 -2.18 16.42
N ASP A 222 -3.17 -2.56 17.59
CA ASP A 222 -2.71 -1.62 18.63
C ASP A 222 -1.37 -0.91 18.32
N ASP A 223 -0.66 -1.37 17.30
CA ASP A 223 0.64 -0.84 16.87
C ASP A 223 0.57 -0.23 15.45
N THR A 224 -0.64 -0.06 14.92
CA THR A 224 -0.87 0.61 13.64
C THR A 224 -1.27 2.06 13.85
N ALA A 225 -0.41 2.99 13.43
CA ALA A 225 -0.61 4.41 13.66
C ALA A 225 0.18 5.27 12.65
N PHE A 226 -0.02 6.59 12.66
CA PHE A 226 0.75 7.55 11.87
C PHE A 226 2.06 8.00 12.54
N HIS A 227 2.37 7.50 13.74
CA HIS A 227 3.63 7.72 14.44
C HIS A 227 3.84 6.58 15.46
N VAL A 228 5.09 6.37 15.88
CA VAL A 228 5.49 5.49 16.97
C VAL A 228 5.66 6.36 18.22
N THR A 229 5.10 5.92 19.34
CA THR A 229 5.26 6.65 20.61
C THR A 229 6.64 6.40 21.21
N ASP A 230 7.08 7.27 22.12
CA ASP A 230 8.37 7.12 22.79
C ASP A 230 8.53 5.75 23.45
N GLU A 231 7.46 5.19 24.02
CA GLU A 231 7.46 3.87 24.68
C GLU A 231 7.63 2.68 23.74
N LYS A 232 7.45 2.88 22.43
CA LYS A 232 7.57 1.84 21.39
C LYS A 232 8.72 2.13 20.42
N SER A 233 9.50 3.18 20.67
CA SER A 233 10.52 3.67 19.75
C SER A 233 11.64 2.66 19.48
N ASP A 234 11.96 1.82 20.46
CA ASP A 234 12.91 0.71 20.38
C ASP A 234 12.47 -0.43 19.45
N ARG A 235 11.16 -0.54 19.18
CA ARG A 235 10.59 -1.55 18.26
C ARG A 235 10.65 -1.10 16.80
N LEU A 236 10.90 0.18 16.51
CA LEU A 236 10.90 0.71 15.14
C LEU A 236 12.15 0.23 14.38
N ALA A 237 11.95 -0.62 13.38
CA ALA A 237 13.06 -1.15 12.59
C ALA A 237 13.76 -0.06 11.76
N THR A 238 15.09 -0.15 11.68
CA THR A 238 15.95 0.77 10.92
C THR A 238 15.71 0.61 9.43
N LEU A 239 15.68 1.73 8.70
CA LEU A 239 15.45 1.75 7.26
C LEU A 239 16.77 1.70 6.52
N TYR A 240 16.91 0.75 5.60
CA TYR A 240 18.11 0.57 4.79
C TYR A 240 17.83 0.85 3.31
N ALA A 241 18.89 1.03 2.54
CA ALA A 241 18.89 0.98 1.08
C ALA A 241 20.19 0.34 0.59
N HIS A 242 20.18 -0.17 -0.63
CA HIS A 242 21.41 -0.59 -1.29
C HIS A 242 22.20 0.64 -1.74
N ASN A 243 23.47 0.71 -1.37
CA ASN A 243 24.42 1.65 -1.94
C ASN A 243 24.55 1.35 -3.45
N LEU A 244 24.36 2.35 -4.31
CA LEU A 244 24.38 2.17 -5.76
C LEU A 244 25.76 1.82 -6.32
N ASP A 245 26.83 2.17 -5.60
CA ASP A 245 28.21 1.93 -6.02
C ASP A 245 28.73 0.57 -5.53
N THR A 246 28.43 0.21 -4.28
CA THR A 246 28.96 -1.03 -3.66
C THR A 246 27.97 -2.18 -3.64
N GLY A 247 26.66 -1.90 -3.73
CA GLY A 247 25.58 -2.87 -3.55
C GLY A 247 25.27 -3.21 -2.09
N ASP A 248 26.09 -2.76 -1.14
CA ASP A 248 25.93 -3.05 0.29
C ASP A 248 24.73 -2.32 0.89
N LEU A 249 24.15 -2.89 1.93
CA LEU A 249 23.16 -2.20 2.75
C LEU A 249 23.82 -1.07 3.54
N GLN A 250 23.18 0.09 3.52
CA GLN A 250 23.50 1.23 4.36
C GLN A 250 22.22 1.80 4.96
N VAL A 251 22.31 2.39 6.15
CA VAL A 251 21.19 3.15 6.73
C VAL A 251 20.74 4.18 5.69
N HIS A 252 19.48 4.08 5.31
CA HIS A 252 18.86 5.09 4.48
C HIS A 252 18.46 6.24 5.39
N GLU A 253 19.34 7.24 5.48
CA GLU A 253 18.99 8.50 6.11
C GLU A 253 17.74 9.04 5.40
N ASP A 254 16.65 9.22 6.15
CA ASP A 254 15.37 9.68 5.63
C ASP A 254 15.52 11.16 5.21
N THR A 255 16.24 11.45 4.09
CA THR A 255 16.55 12.80 3.54
C THR A 255 15.99 13.24 2.13
N GLY A 256 15.28 12.41 1.33
CA GLY A 256 14.38 12.78 0.20
C GLY A 256 12.83 12.96 0.42
N ASN A 257 11.99 12.45 -0.50
CA ASN A 257 10.51 12.64 -0.54
C ASN A 257 9.75 11.64 0.35
N LEU A 258 8.62 12.06 0.96
CA LEU A 258 7.75 11.24 1.83
C LEU A 258 8.39 10.87 3.18
N GLN A 259 9.17 11.80 3.70
CA GLN A 259 10.04 11.54 4.84
C GLN A 259 9.69 12.41 6.00
N ARG A 260 9.78 11.79 7.16
CA ARG A 260 9.52 12.43 8.43
C ARG A 260 10.04 11.54 9.52
N ASP A 261 10.28 12.17 10.65
CA ASP A 261 10.46 11.41 11.86
C ASP A 261 9.13 10.74 12.26
N PHE A 262 9.10 9.41 12.19
CA PHE A 262 7.94 8.63 12.62
C PHE A 262 7.83 8.56 14.15
N LEU A 263 8.83 9.03 14.89
CA LEU A 263 8.74 9.23 16.34
C LEU A 263 8.03 10.55 16.71
N VAL A 264 7.82 11.45 15.74
CA VAL A 264 7.14 12.73 15.95
C VAL A 264 5.73 12.65 15.38
N PRO A 265 4.65 13.04 16.10
CA PRO A 265 3.30 13.09 15.56
C PRO A 265 3.16 14.01 14.33
N THR A 266 2.36 13.62 13.34
CA THR A 266 2.08 14.44 12.15
C THR A 266 0.78 15.21 12.24
N LYS A 267 0.75 16.38 11.58
CA LYS A 267 -0.49 17.12 11.28
C LYS A 267 -1.14 16.68 9.97
N SER A 268 -0.44 15.90 9.16
CA SER A 268 -0.84 15.44 7.83
C SER A 268 -0.80 13.91 7.73
N PRO A 269 -1.77 13.19 8.32
CA PRO A 269 -1.86 11.73 8.18
C PRO A 269 -2.16 11.36 6.72
N PHE A 270 -1.12 11.05 5.95
CA PHE A 270 -1.26 10.75 4.52
C PHE A 270 -1.79 9.33 4.27
N GLY A 271 -2.99 9.23 3.69
CA GLY A 271 -3.63 7.94 3.38
C GLY A 271 -2.93 7.10 2.30
N GLY A 272 -1.92 7.65 1.63
CA GLY A 272 -1.12 6.95 0.65
C GLY A 272 0.11 6.23 1.21
N HIS A 273 0.63 6.65 2.38
CA HIS A 273 1.95 6.17 2.84
C HIS A 273 2.27 6.39 4.33
N GLY A 274 1.38 7.01 5.11
CA GLY A 274 1.74 7.56 6.43
C GLY A 274 1.73 6.59 7.61
N LEU A 275 1.33 5.33 7.44
CA LEU A 275 1.23 4.39 8.56
C LEU A 275 2.54 3.65 8.84
N VAL A 276 2.73 3.34 10.12
CA VAL A 276 3.52 2.22 10.61
C VAL A 276 2.60 1.09 11.07
N SER A 277 3.10 -0.13 11.13
CA SER A 277 2.35 -1.32 11.58
C SER A 277 3.30 -2.44 12.00
N THR A 278 2.79 -3.46 12.69
CA THR A 278 3.45 -4.75 12.87
C THR A 278 2.95 -5.78 11.84
N THR A 279 3.65 -6.91 11.71
CA THR A 279 3.21 -8.04 10.89
C THR A 279 1.86 -8.60 11.37
N LYS A 280 1.64 -8.65 12.69
CA LYS A 280 0.42 -9.19 13.29
C LYS A 280 -0.78 -8.29 13.02
N ASP A 281 -0.64 -6.99 13.20
CA ASP A 281 -1.70 -6.02 12.91
C ASP A 281 -2.12 -6.07 11.45
N TYR A 282 -1.13 -6.08 10.54
CA TYR A 282 -1.43 -6.10 9.12
C TYR A 282 -2.03 -7.44 8.69
N TRP A 283 -1.58 -8.56 9.29
CA TRP A 283 -2.23 -9.86 9.12
C TRP A 283 -3.71 -9.82 9.53
N THR A 284 -4.04 -9.22 10.66
CA THR A 284 -5.44 -9.09 11.11
C THR A 284 -6.29 -8.33 10.10
N PHE A 285 -5.76 -7.22 9.56
CA PHE A 285 -6.43 -6.46 8.49
C PHE A 285 -6.69 -7.31 7.24
N ILE A 286 -5.68 -8.04 6.74
CA ILE A 286 -5.87 -8.83 5.51
C ILE A 286 -6.67 -10.12 5.75
N GLN A 287 -6.65 -10.68 6.97
CA GLN A 287 -7.53 -11.79 7.35
C GLN A 287 -8.99 -11.34 7.44
N MET A 288 -9.26 -10.12 7.93
CA MET A 288 -10.60 -9.51 7.87
C MET A 288 -11.07 -9.37 6.41
N MET A 289 -10.18 -8.95 5.50
CA MET A 289 -10.49 -8.88 4.08
C MET A 289 -10.76 -10.27 3.49
N LEU A 290 -9.93 -11.28 3.76
CA LEU A 290 -10.16 -12.66 3.32
C LEU A 290 -11.51 -13.21 3.83
N ASN A 291 -11.84 -12.91 5.09
CA ASN A 291 -13.10 -13.28 5.74
C ASN A 291 -14.29 -12.41 5.29
N LYS A 292 -14.11 -11.62 4.23
CA LYS A 292 -15.15 -10.80 3.60
C LYS A 292 -15.76 -9.77 4.54
N GLY A 293 -14.88 -9.06 5.24
CA GLY A 293 -15.21 -7.84 5.99
C GLY A 293 -15.37 -8.03 7.50
N GLU A 294 -15.06 -9.21 8.04
CA GLU A 294 -15.19 -9.51 9.47
C GLU A 294 -14.01 -10.31 10.02
N TYR A 295 -13.55 -9.97 11.22
CA TYR A 295 -12.55 -10.77 11.96
C TYR A 295 -12.91 -10.79 13.44
N GLU A 296 -12.90 -11.97 14.07
CA GLU A 296 -13.22 -12.17 15.49
C GLU A 296 -14.49 -11.43 15.98
N GLY A 297 -15.54 -11.40 15.16
CA GLY A 297 -16.82 -10.75 15.46
C GLY A 297 -16.86 -9.24 15.17
N ALA A 298 -15.73 -8.61 14.85
CA ALA A 298 -15.67 -7.22 14.41
C ALA A 298 -15.91 -7.14 12.90
N ARG A 299 -17.09 -6.64 12.50
CA ARG A 299 -17.44 -6.39 11.10
C ARG A 299 -17.11 -4.95 10.70
N ILE A 300 -16.18 -4.81 9.75
CA ILE A 300 -15.74 -3.53 9.19
C ILE A 300 -16.46 -3.21 7.89
N LEU A 301 -16.64 -4.22 7.04
CA LEU A 301 -17.34 -4.11 5.76
C LEU A 301 -18.34 -5.26 5.58
N GLY A 302 -19.36 -5.03 4.77
CA GLY A 302 -20.22 -6.08 4.23
C GLY A 302 -19.48 -6.96 3.21
N ARG A 303 -19.82 -8.24 3.20
CA ARG A 303 -19.27 -9.25 2.27
C ARG A 303 -19.24 -8.77 0.82
N LYS A 304 -20.36 -8.21 0.35
CA LYS A 304 -20.50 -7.76 -1.04
C LYS A 304 -19.62 -6.55 -1.37
N THR A 305 -19.29 -5.73 -0.39
CA THR A 305 -18.39 -4.59 -0.59
C THR A 305 -16.96 -5.07 -0.72
N VAL A 306 -16.53 -6.05 0.08
CA VAL A 306 -15.21 -6.68 -0.11
C VAL A 306 -15.11 -7.37 -1.46
N ASP A 307 -16.10 -8.19 -1.82
CA ASP A 307 -16.16 -8.85 -3.14
C ASP A 307 -16.04 -7.81 -4.27
N TYR A 308 -16.69 -6.65 -4.13
CA TYR A 308 -16.67 -5.58 -5.12
C TYR A 308 -15.31 -4.88 -5.18
N MET A 309 -14.72 -4.55 -4.03
CA MET A 309 -13.41 -3.87 -3.96
C MET A 309 -12.28 -4.68 -4.60
N SER A 310 -12.33 -6.01 -4.51
CA SER A 310 -11.31 -6.92 -5.03
C SER A 310 -11.53 -7.32 -6.50
N MET A 311 -12.52 -6.76 -7.20
CA MET A 311 -12.68 -6.95 -8.65
C MET A 311 -11.74 -6.02 -9.42
N ASN A 312 -11.42 -6.38 -10.66
CA ASN A 312 -10.80 -5.44 -11.58
C ASN A 312 -11.80 -4.32 -11.96
N HIS A 313 -11.43 -3.07 -11.67
CA HIS A 313 -12.22 -1.88 -11.96
C HIS A 313 -11.66 -1.07 -13.14
N LEU A 314 -10.57 -1.53 -13.77
CA LEU A 314 -10.01 -0.89 -14.96
C LEU A 314 -10.78 -1.33 -16.20
N LYS A 315 -10.91 -0.40 -17.16
CA LYS A 315 -11.46 -0.73 -18.48
C LYS A 315 -10.42 -1.53 -19.27
N SER A 316 -10.88 -2.36 -20.20
CA SER A 316 -10.01 -3.15 -21.09
C SER A 316 -8.97 -2.32 -21.81
N GLU A 317 -9.28 -1.08 -22.18
CA GLU A 317 -8.37 -0.19 -22.92
C GLU A 317 -7.20 0.32 -22.07
N LEU A 318 -7.30 0.20 -20.74
CA LEU A 318 -6.23 0.57 -19.81
C LEU A 318 -5.31 -0.62 -19.49
N LEU A 319 -5.59 -1.81 -20.01
CA LEU A 319 -4.83 -3.02 -19.75
C LEU A 319 -3.94 -3.40 -20.95
N PRO A 320 -2.69 -3.84 -20.72
CA PRO A 320 -1.96 -3.76 -19.45
C PRO A 320 -1.65 -2.31 -19.06
N TYR A 321 -1.81 -1.98 -17.79
CA TYR A 321 -1.41 -0.67 -17.25
C TYR A 321 0.09 -0.65 -16.95
N LYS A 322 0.64 0.55 -16.70
CA LYS A 322 2.07 0.72 -16.35
C LYS A 322 2.26 1.08 -14.89
N HIS A 323 3.18 0.39 -14.22
CA HIS A 323 3.65 0.75 -12.88
C HIS A 323 5.17 0.74 -12.86
N GLY A 324 5.81 1.81 -12.34
CA GLY A 324 7.26 1.95 -12.39
C GLY A 324 7.86 1.96 -13.80
N GLY A 325 7.06 2.26 -14.83
CA GLY A 325 7.45 2.18 -16.24
C GLY A 325 7.24 0.80 -16.88
N GLU A 326 6.93 -0.23 -16.09
CA GLU A 326 6.76 -1.61 -16.55
C GLU A 326 5.29 -1.96 -16.81
N LEU A 327 5.05 -2.74 -17.87
CA LEU A 327 3.72 -3.26 -18.19
C LEU A 327 3.32 -4.33 -17.19
N GLN A 328 2.14 -4.17 -16.60
CA GLN A 328 1.56 -5.10 -15.63
C GLN A 328 0.67 -6.11 -16.37
N LEU A 329 1.29 -7.13 -16.97
CA LEU A 329 0.60 -8.19 -17.72
C LEU A 329 -0.20 -9.10 -16.79
N GLY A 330 -1.39 -9.56 -17.21
CA GLY A 330 -2.22 -10.44 -16.39
C GLY A 330 -2.75 -9.84 -15.09
N LEU A 331 -2.59 -8.52 -14.89
CA LEU A 331 -2.99 -7.80 -13.69
C LEU A 331 -4.06 -6.75 -13.99
N GLY A 332 -5.08 -6.70 -13.14
CA GLY A 332 -6.06 -5.63 -13.03
C GLY A 332 -5.81 -4.77 -11.79
N PHE A 333 -6.66 -3.77 -11.58
CA PHE A 333 -6.62 -2.94 -10.38
C PHE A 333 -8.03 -2.69 -9.83
N GLY A 334 -8.24 -3.03 -8.56
CA GLY A 334 -9.49 -2.86 -7.85
C GLY A 334 -9.57 -1.54 -7.09
N LEU A 335 -10.40 -1.49 -6.05
CA LEU A 335 -10.54 -0.31 -5.20
C LEU A 335 -9.49 -0.34 -4.07
N GLY A 336 -8.24 -0.04 -4.45
CA GLY A 336 -7.10 0.02 -3.53
C GLY A 336 -6.12 -1.16 -3.60
N PHE A 337 -6.27 -2.07 -4.56
CA PHE A 337 -5.48 -3.30 -4.68
C PHE A 337 -5.12 -3.60 -6.14
N ALA A 338 -3.95 -4.19 -6.40
CA ALA A 338 -3.72 -4.94 -7.62
C ALA A 338 -4.46 -6.29 -7.53
N VAL A 339 -4.93 -6.80 -8.68
CA VAL A 339 -5.70 -8.04 -8.77
C VAL A 339 -5.10 -8.92 -9.86
N VAL A 340 -4.86 -10.19 -9.56
CA VAL A 340 -4.39 -11.18 -10.53
C VAL A 340 -5.57 -11.63 -11.40
N GLU A 341 -5.55 -11.29 -12.69
CA GLU A 341 -6.57 -11.66 -13.66
C GLU A 341 -6.16 -12.90 -14.47
N ASP A 342 -4.85 -13.04 -14.74
CA ASP A 342 -4.24 -14.17 -15.44
C ASP A 342 -2.85 -14.46 -14.83
N PRO A 343 -2.73 -15.48 -13.95
CA PRO A 343 -1.47 -15.82 -13.28
C PRO A 343 -0.32 -16.14 -14.25
N ALA A 344 -0.63 -16.76 -15.41
CA ALA A 344 0.39 -17.14 -16.39
C ALA A 344 0.95 -15.91 -17.10
N GLN A 345 0.10 -14.94 -17.46
CA GLN A 345 0.57 -13.66 -18.00
C GLN A 345 1.25 -12.78 -16.95
N ALA A 346 0.80 -12.84 -15.70
CA ALA A 346 1.42 -12.13 -14.58
C ALA A 346 2.75 -12.74 -14.14
N GLY A 347 3.09 -13.95 -14.61
CA GLY A 347 4.35 -14.62 -14.29
C GLY A 347 4.46 -15.07 -12.83
N VAL A 348 3.32 -15.22 -12.14
CA VAL A 348 3.27 -15.57 -10.71
C VAL A 348 2.48 -16.84 -10.47
N ILE A 349 2.94 -17.66 -9.52
CA ILE A 349 2.13 -18.77 -8.99
C ILE A 349 1.10 -18.16 -8.03
N SER A 350 -0.17 -18.16 -8.44
CA SER A 350 -1.29 -17.70 -7.63
C SER A 350 -2.63 -18.09 -8.27
N SER A 351 -3.74 -17.87 -7.56
CA SER A 351 -5.09 -17.96 -8.11
C SER A 351 -5.55 -16.68 -8.82
N VAL A 352 -6.47 -16.83 -9.77
CA VAL A 352 -7.23 -15.69 -10.32
C VAL A 352 -8.04 -15.04 -9.19
N GLY A 353 -8.05 -13.71 -9.12
CA GLY A 353 -8.71 -12.95 -8.07
C GLY A 353 -7.88 -12.79 -6.79
N THR A 354 -6.65 -13.31 -6.74
CA THR A 354 -5.69 -12.91 -5.70
C THR A 354 -5.44 -11.43 -5.79
N TYR A 355 -5.51 -10.73 -4.66
CA TYR A 355 -5.27 -9.30 -4.61
C TYR A 355 -4.20 -8.93 -3.59
N TYR A 356 -3.45 -7.87 -3.89
CA TYR A 356 -2.22 -7.57 -3.19
C TYR A 356 -1.82 -6.10 -3.33
N TRP A 357 -0.87 -5.69 -2.51
CA TRP A 357 -0.10 -4.46 -2.69
C TRP A 357 1.22 -4.54 -1.92
N GLY A 358 2.03 -3.49 -2.01
CA GLY A 358 3.32 -3.40 -1.33
C GLY A 358 3.62 -2.00 -0.79
N GLY A 359 4.66 -1.91 0.04
CA GLY A 359 5.24 -0.68 0.55
C GLY A 359 6.60 -0.42 -0.07
N ALA A 360 7.00 0.85 -0.08
CA ALA A 360 8.26 1.28 -0.70
C ALA A 360 9.52 0.87 0.09
N ALA A 361 9.34 0.35 1.32
CA ALA A 361 10.40 -0.28 2.12
C ALA A 361 10.43 -1.81 1.96
N ALA A 362 9.93 -2.31 0.81
CA ALA A 362 9.84 -3.72 0.46
C ALA A 362 8.96 -4.58 1.38
N THR A 363 8.07 -3.94 2.14
CA THR A 363 6.95 -4.60 2.80
C THR A 363 5.92 -5.05 1.75
N GLY A 364 5.22 -6.16 2.00
CA GLY A 364 4.23 -6.67 1.05
C GLY A 364 3.24 -7.64 1.68
N PHE A 365 2.11 -7.83 1.00
CA PHE A 365 1.13 -8.83 1.36
C PHE A 365 0.42 -9.36 0.12
N TRP A 366 -0.26 -10.49 0.24
CA TRP A 366 -1.29 -10.91 -0.72
C TRP A 366 -2.39 -11.70 -0.02
N ILE A 367 -3.57 -11.71 -0.64
CA ILE A 367 -4.75 -12.43 -0.20
C ILE A 367 -5.24 -13.27 -1.37
N ASP A 368 -5.28 -14.59 -1.19
CA ASP A 368 -5.82 -15.54 -2.15
C ASP A 368 -7.13 -16.14 -1.60
N PRO A 369 -8.30 -15.65 -2.06
CA PRO A 369 -9.59 -16.16 -1.62
C PRO A 369 -9.89 -17.60 -2.05
N GLN A 370 -9.27 -18.11 -3.13
CA GLN A 370 -9.50 -19.48 -3.58
C GLN A 370 -8.78 -20.48 -2.67
N GLU A 371 -7.58 -20.13 -2.22
CA GLU A 371 -6.78 -20.95 -1.30
C GLU A 371 -7.05 -20.69 0.18
N GLU A 372 -7.96 -19.75 0.49
CA GLU A 372 -8.23 -19.27 1.84
C GLU A 372 -6.95 -18.85 2.57
N MET A 373 -6.02 -18.23 1.84
CA MET A 373 -4.63 -18.03 2.27
C MET A 373 -4.22 -16.56 2.18
N VAL A 374 -3.46 -16.11 3.17
CA VAL A 374 -2.84 -14.78 3.21
C VAL A 374 -1.38 -14.88 3.55
N ALA A 375 -0.59 -13.93 3.05
CA ALA A 375 0.80 -13.76 3.44
C ALA A 375 1.11 -12.29 3.74
N VAL A 376 1.99 -12.07 4.70
CA VAL A 376 2.63 -10.78 5.01
C VAL A 376 4.13 -11.00 5.05
N ILE A 377 4.87 -10.08 4.44
CA ILE A 377 6.31 -9.95 4.57
C ILE A 377 6.65 -8.52 4.99
N MET A 378 7.38 -8.40 6.09
CA MET A 378 7.89 -7.13 6.59
C MET A 378 9.41 -7.14 6.55
N THR A 379 9.99 -6.12 5.93
CA THR A 379 11.41 -5.75 5.96
C THR A 379 11.50 -4.23 5.82
N GLN A 380 12.70 -3.66 5.81
CA GLN A 380 12.91 -2.21 5.70
C GLN A 380 14.01 -1.88 4.71
N ILE A 381 13.72 -2.03 3.42
CA ILE A 381 14.66 -1.75 2.32
C ILE A 381 14.00 -0.82 1.32
N ARG A 382 14.49 0.42 1.25
CA ARG A 382 14.15 1.39 0.20
C ARG A 382 14.72 0.96 -1.13
N ASP A 383 13.93 1.17 -2.18
CA ASP A 383 14.32 0.96 -3.58
C ASP A 383 14.90 -0.45 -3.82
N CYS A 384 14.29 -1.43 -3.14
CA CYS A 384 14.67 -2.83 -3.19
C CYS A 384 14.38 -3.43 -4.57
N ASN A 385 15.39 -4.06 -5.17
CA ASN A 385 15.28 -4.77 -6.46
C ASN A 385 15.23 -6.30 -6.30
N LEU A 386 15.06 -6.79 -5.08
CA LEU A 386 14.94 -8.23 -4.82
C LEU A 386 13.51 -8.70 -5.15
N PRO A 387 13.33 -9.86 -5.79
CA PRO A 387 12.01 -10.39 -6.14
C PRO A 387 11.30 -11.04 -4.95
N LEU A 388 11.28 -10.36 -3.79
CA LEU A 388 10.81 -10.92 -2.51
C LEU A 388 9.38 -11.46 -2.59
N GLY A 389 8.50 -10.73 -3.28
CA GLY A 389 7.10 -11.14 -3.45
C GLY A 389 6.95 -12.43 -4.24
N ASP A 390 7.65 -12.55 -5.37
CA ASP A 390 7.58 -13.72 -6.26
C ASP A 390 8.24 -14.94 -5.63
N ASP A 391 9.37 -14.73 -4.96
CA ASP A 391 10.02 -15.77 -4.18
C ASP A 391 9.11 -16.26 -3.06
N LEU A 392 8.52 -15.35 -2.27
CA LEU A 392 7.58 -15.72 -1.19
C LEU A 392 6.40 -16.52 -1.73
N ARG A 393 5.79 -16.10 -2.84
CA ARG A 393 4.71 -16.85 -3.49
C ARG A 393 5.21 -18.25 -3.85
N THR A 394 6.30 -18.36 -4.58
CA THR A 394 6.84 -19.63 -5.04
C THR A 394 7.05 -20.61 -3.90
N VAL A 395 7.74 -20.19 -2.83
CA VAL A 395 8.03 -21.06 -1.68
C VAL A 395 6.83 -21.31 -0.76
N THR A 396 5.78 -20.48 -0.85
CA THR A 396 4.51 -20.68 -0.12
C THR A 396 3.59 -21.65 -0.86
N TYR A 397 3.26 -21.39 -2.14
CA TYR A 397 2.29 -22.20 -2.89
C TYR A 397 2.77 -23.64 -3.10
N GLN A 398 4.08 -23.87 -3.25
CA GLN A 398 4.62 -25.24 -3.34
C GLN A 398 4.36 -26.07 -2.06
N ALA A 399 4.08 -25.42 -0.93
CA ALA A 399 3.79 -26.09 0.34
C ALA A 399 2.34 -26.59 0.45
N LEU A 400 1.45 -26.29 -0.50
CA LEU A 400 0.10 -26.87 -0.55
C LEU A 400 0.18 -28.40 -0.76
N ILE A 401 -0.65 -29.15 -0.04
CA ILE A 401 -0.65 -30.63 -0.06
C ILE A 401 -2.04 -31.25 -0.27
N ASP A 402 -3.10 -30.45 -0.42
CA ASP A 402 -4.47 -30.90 -0.66
C ASP A 402 -4.93 -30.79 -2.13
#